data_AF-A0A948TCA4-F1
#
_entry.id   AF-A0A948TCA4-F1
#
_cell.length_a   1.000
_cell.length_b   1.000
_cell.length_c   1.000
_cell.angle_alpha   90.00
_cell.angle_beta   90.00
_cell.angle_gamma   90.00
#
_symmetry.space_group_name_H-M   'P 1'
#
loop_
_entity.id
_entity.type
_entity.pdbx_description
1 polymer ?
#
loop_
_entity_poly.entity_id
_entity_poly.type
_entity_poly.pdbx_seq_one_letter_code
_entity_poly.pdbx_strand_id
1 'polypeptide(L)'
;MGAKLHNIATWEKIFPTKQIEHVYYTTDMLVRKVTGYITVTRRTLMNGMVTNITRRKRVRWDGHGRCYNINNNNRLRDYDIHFTD
;
A
#
# COMPACT_ATOMS: atom_id res chain seq x y z
N MET A 1 -18.36 6.08 -13.69
CA MET A 1 -18.44 4.76 -13.05
C MET A 1 -17.70 4.83 -11.73
N GLY A 2 -18.38 4.64 -10.60
CA GLY A 2 -17.72 4.61 -9.28
C GLY A 2 -16.90 3.33 -9.15
N ALA A 3 -15.65 3.42 -8.68
CA ALA A 3 -14.80 2.26 -8.49
C ALA A 3 -15.44 1.30 -7.47
N LYS A 4 -15.52 0.00 -7.80
CA LYS A 4 -16.09 -1.05 -6.95
C LYS A 4 -15.08 -1.44 -5.84
N LEU A 5 -15.58 -1.93 -4.70
CA LEU A 5 -14.74 -2.55 -3.68
C LEU A 5 -14.55 -4.04 -3.96
N HIS A 6 -13.40 -4.59 -3.58
CA HIS A 6 -13.04 -5.99 -3.87
C HIS A 6 -12.96 -6.83 -2.59
N ASN A 7 -13.11 -8.14 -2.73
CA ASN A 7 -12.93 -9.10 -1.62
C ASN A 7 -11.43 -9.35 -1.36
N ILE A 8 -11.11 -10.01 -0.24
CA ILE A 8 -9.70 -10.27 0.13
C ILE A 8 -8.95 -11.11 -0.91
N ALA A 9 -9.60 -12.04 -1.60
CA ALA A 9 -8.95 -12.88 -2.60
C ALA A 9 -8.41 -12.06 -3.79
N THR A 10 -9.11 -11.00 -4.21
CA THR A 10 -8.58 -10.06 -5.22
C THR A 10 -7.38 -9.29 -4.69
N TRP A 11 -7.42 -8.88 -3.42
CA TRP A 11 -6.29 -8.20 -2.78
C TRP A 11 -5.06 -9.12 -2.70
N GLU A 12 -5.20 -10.34 -2.19
CA GLU A 12 -4.08 -11.30 -2.05
C GLU A 12 -3.33 -11.56 -3.36
N LYS A 13 -4.02 -11.62 -4.49
CA LYS A 13 -3.39 -11.75 -5.83
C LYS A 13 -2.42 -10.62 -6.17
N ILE A 14 -2.66 -9.40 -5.67
CA ILE A 14 -1.86 -8.20 -5.98
C ILE A 14 -0.80 -7.91 -4.89
N PHE A 15 -0.92 -8.55 -3.73
CA PHE A 15 -0.02 -8.34 -2.59
C PHE A 15 1.21 -9.26 -2.49
N PRO A 16 1.68 -10.08 -3.46
CA PRO A 16 2.84 -10.93 -3.21
C PRO A 16 4.13 -10.13 -2.94
N THR A 17 4.17 -8.85 -3.32
CA THR A 17 5.31 -7.93 -3.08
C THR A 17 5.16 -7.04 -1.84
N LYS A 18 4.06 -7.16 -1.09
CA LYS A 18 3.68 -6.24 -0.01
C LYS A 18 3.29 -7.04 1.23
N GLN A 19 3.71 -6.58 2.41
CA GLN A 19 3.34 -7.26 3.65
C GLN A 19 2.06 -6.65 4.21
N ILE A 20 0.98 -7.43 4.20
CA ILE A 20 -0.27 -7.08 4.88
C ILE A 20 -0.04 -7.19 6.39
N GLU A 21 -0.50 -6.18 7.12
CA GLU A 21 -0.53 -6.18 8.58
C GLU A 21 -1.96 -6.38 9.08
N HIS A 22 -2.92 -5.65 8.52
CA HIS A 22 -4.33 -5.78 8.91
C HIS A 22 -5.27 -5.36 7.77
N VAL A 23 -6.41 -6.06 7.67
CA VAL A 23 -7.47 -5.80 6.69
C VAL A 23 -8.75 -5.43 7.42
N TYR A 24 -9.39 -4.36 6.96
CA TYR A 24 -10.67 -3.90 7.47
C TYR A 24 -11.73 -4.13 6.41
N TYR A 25 -12.85 -4.72 6.83
CA TYR A 25 -13.95 -5.08 5.96
C TYR A 25 -15.16 -4.15 6.15
N THR A 26 -16.02 -4.10 5.14
CA THR A 26 -17.43 -3.69 5.24
C THR A 26 -18.26 -4.82 5.83
N THR A 27 -19.55 -4.58 6.09
CA THR A 27 -20.52 -5.62 6.49
C THR A 27 -20.63 -6.73 5.45
N ASP A 28 -20.49 -6.40 4.17
CA ASP A 28 -20.60 -7.33 3.05
C ASP A 28 -19.26 -8.04 2.72
N MET A 29 -18.31 -8.04 3.67
CA MET A 29 -17.00 -8.67 3.54
C MET A 29 -16.14 -8.14 2.38
N LEU A 30 -16.40 -6.91 1.93
CA LEU A 30 -15.55 -6.19 0.99
C LEU A 30 -14.46 -5.44 1.73
N VAL A 31 -13.27 -5.35 1.16
CA VAL A 31 -12.14 -4.65 1.78
C VAL A 31 -12.36 -3.14 1.68
N ARG A 32 -12.44 -2.46 2.82
CA ARG A 32 -12.55 -0.99 2.89
C ARG A 32 -11.22 -0.28 3.17
N LYS A 33 -10.27 -0.99 3.80
CA LYS A 33 -8.95 -0.46 4.17
C LYS A 33 -7.99 -1.61 4.41
N VAL A 34 -6.73 -1.43 4.03
CA VAL A 34 -5.61 -2.33 4.40
C VAL A 34 -4.50 -1.51 5.03
N THR A 35 -3.90 -1.99 6.11
CA THR A 35 -2.61 -1.50 6.60
C THR A 35 -1.54 -2.54 6.35
N GLY A 36 -0.32 -2.07 6.10
CA GLY A 36 0.78 -2.95 5.79
C GLY A 36 2.07 -2.19 5.56
N TYR A 37 3.00 -2.82 4.85
CA TYR A 37 4.32 -2.28 4.61
C TYR A 37 4.67 -2.33 3.12
N ILE A 38 5.31 -1.27 2.66
CA ILE A 38 6.01 -1.20 1.38
C ILE A 38 7.52 -1.12 1.62
N THR A 39 8.29 -1.59 0.65
CA THR A 39 9.73 -1.37 0.60
C THR A 39 10.01 -0.09 -0.18
N VAL A 40 10.76 0.83 0.42
CA VAL A 40 11.15 2.09 -0.20
C VAL A 40 12.67 2.15 -0.22
N THR A 41 13.23 2.30 -1.42
CA THR A 41 14.65 2.58 -1.61
C THR A 41 14.84 4.07 -1.82
N ARG A 42 15.65 4.70 -0.98
CA ARG A 42 15.97 6.13 -1.10
C ARG A 42 17.47 6.31 -1.29
N ARG A 43 17.84 7.09 -2.30
CA ARG A 43 19.20 7.57 -2.49
C ARG A 43 19.51 8.66 -1.46
N THR A 44 20.57 8.48 -0.69
CA THR A 44 21.00 9.36 0.41
C THR A 44 22.49 9.65 0.24
N LEU A 45 22.92 10.87 0.59
CA LEU A 45 24.35 11.18 0.73
C LEU A 45 24.78 10.83 2.15
N MET A 46 25.69 9.87 2.31
CA MET A 46 26.29 9.53 3.61
C MET A 46 27.80 9.68 3.48
N ASN A 47 28.40 10.53 4.31
CA ASN A 47 29.85 10.78 4.34
C ASN A 47 30.44 11.12 2.95
N GLY A 48 29.74 11.92 2.15
CA GLY A 48 30.17 12.30 0.80
C GLY A 48 29.93 11.25 -0.28
N MET A 49 29.44 10.06 0.07
CA MET A 49 29.11 9.00 -0.89
C MET A 49 27.60 8.86 -1.08
N VAL A 50 27.17 8.68 -2.33
CA VAL A 50 25.77 8.41 -2.67
C VAL A 50 25.49 6.93 -2.41
N THR A 51 24.58 6.64 -1.48
CA THR A 51 24.17 5.28 -1.12
C THR A 51 22.66 5.11 -1.24
N ASN A 52 22.22 3.90 -1.59
CA ASN A 52 20.81 3.54 -1.57
C ASN A 52 20.49 2.87 -0.24
N ILE A 53 19.55 3.44 0.51
CA ILE A 53 19.05 2.86 1.76
C ILE A 53 17.67 2.30 1.51
N THR A 54 17.54 0.98 1.69
CA THR A 54 16.26 0.26 1.61
C THR A 54 15.63 0.21 3.00
N ARG A 55 14.38 0.64 3.12
CA ARG A 55 13.63 0.57 4.38
C ARG A 55 12.20 0.12 4.17
N ARG A 56 11.65 -0.52 5.19
CA ARG A 56 10.22 -0.80 5.28
C ARG A 56 9.49 0.45 5.76
N LYS A 57 8.44 0.85 5.04
CA LYS A 57 7.57 1.96 5.41
C LYS A 57 6.16 1.43 5.62
N ARG A 58 5.59 1.71 6.79
CA ARG A 58 4.20 1.37 7.10
C ARG A 58 3.26 2.34 6.36
N VAL A 59 2.22 1.80 5.75
CA VAL A 59 1.27 2.52 4.89
C VAL A 59 -0.15 1.99 5.08
N ARG A 60 -1.11 2.71 4.51
CA ARG A 60 -2.49 2.26 4.40
C ARG A 60 -2.98 2.39 2.95
N TRP A 61 -3.75 1.42 2.49
CA TRP A 61 -4.55 1.50 1.28
C TRP A 61 -6.01 1.68 1.64
N ASP A 62 -6.73 2.51 0.91
CA ASP A 62 -8.20 2.51 0.97
C ASP A 62 -8.79 1.38 0.11
N GLY A 63 -10.11 1.17 0.19
CA GLY A 63 -10.78 0.10 -0.54
C GLY A 63 -10.67 0.16 -2.07
N HIS A 64 -10.19 1.27 -2.63
CA HIS A 64 -9.93 1.44 -4.07
C HIS A 64 -8.44 1.31 -4.43
N GLY A 65 -7.60 0.88 -3.49
CA GLY A 65 -6.18 0.65 -3.72
C GLY A 65 -5.32 1.91 -3.66
N ARG A 66 -5.86 3.07 -3.25
CA ARG A 66 -5.04 4.29 -3.13
C ARG A 66 -4.18 4.21 -1.88
N CYS A 67 -2.86 4.36 -2.04
CA CYS A 67 -1.88 4.23 -0.98
C CYS A 67 -1.60 5.57 -0.30
N TYR A 68 -1.53 5.55 1.02
CA TYR A 68 -1.23 6.71 1.86
C TYR A 68 -0.20 6.35 2.92
N ASN A 69 0.53 7.35 3.40
CA ASN A 69 1.28 7.20 4.64
C ASN A 69 0.36 6.74 5.77
N ILE A 70 0.86 5.90 6.68
CA ILE A 70 0.05 5.42 7.80
C ILE A 70 -0.37 6.55 8.75
N ASN A 71 0.51 7.55 8.94
CA ASN A 71 0.33 8.61 9.94
C ASN A 71 -0.34 9.87 9.40
N ASN A 72 -0.53 10.00 8.08
CA ASN A 72 -1.14 11.19 7.50
C ASN A 72 -1.79 10.91 6.13
N ASN A 73 -2.38 11.93 5.51
CA ASN A 73 -3.10 11.81 4.24
C ASN A 73 -2.21 12.02 3.00
N ASN A 74 -0.89 11.99 3.14
CA ASN A 74 0.01 12.09 1.99
C ASN A 74 -0.10 10.81 1.15
N ARG A 75 -0.67 10.94 -0.05
CA ARG A 75 -0.83 9.85 -1.01
C ARG A 75 0.51 9.46 -1.62
N LEU A 76 0.79 8.17 -1.70
CA LEU A 76 2.01 7.57 -2.24
C LEU A 76 1.67 6.87 -3.55
N ARG A 77 1.46 7.65 -4.62
CA ARG A 77 0.87 7.18 -5.89
C ARG A 77 1.63 6.03 -6.55
N ASP A 78 2.96 6.01 -6.44
CA ASP A 78 3.81 4.93 -6.96
C ASP A 78 3.54 3.56 -6.32
N TYR A 79 2.81 3.55 -5.20
CA TYR A 79 2.43 2.37 -4.44
C TYR A 79 0.91 2.13 -4.43
N ASP A 80 0.16 2.87 -5.25
CA ASP A 80 -1.25 2.58 -5.50
C ASP A 80 -1.39 1.17 -6.10
N ILE A 81 -2.56 0.58 -5.87
CA ILE A 81 -2.95 -0.72 -6.40
C ILE A 81 -4.00 -0.49 -7.46
N HIS A 82 -3.75 -1.07 -8.63
CA HIS A 82 -4.69 -1.07 -9.74
C HIS A 82 -5.27 -2.46 -9.85
N PHE A 83 -6.56 -2.58 -9.54
CA PHE A 83 -7.31 -3.80 -9.77
C PHE A 83 -7.63 -3.89 -11.27
N THR A 84 -7.23 -4.99 -11.89
CA THR A 84 -7.75 -5.40 -13.19
C THR A 84 -8.97 -6.26 -12.91
N ASP A 85 -10.16 -5.76 -13.22
CA ASP A 85 -11.41 -6.53 -13.16
C ASP A 85 -11.38 -7.72 -14.13
#